data_AF-A0AA40P5T6-F1
#
_entry.id   AF-A0AA40P5T6-F1
#
_cell.length_a   1.000
_cell.length_b   1.000
_cell.length_c   1.000
_cell.angle_alpha   90.00
_cell.angle_beta   90.00
_cell.angle_gamma   90.00
#
_symmetry.space_group_name_H-M   'P 1'
#
loop_
_entity.id
_entity.type
_entity.pdbx_description
1 polymer ?
#
loop_
_entity_poly.entity_id
_entity_poly.type
_entity_poly.pdbx_seq_one_letter_code
_entity_poly.pdbx_strand_id
1 'polypeptide(L)' 'MRESIQTTVVCQHPGDGSGDVIIDFHLDVIRKMNVGLGDSLSIELADGAMVLKPTREADAKP' A
#
# COMPACT_ATOMS: atom_id res chain seq x y z
N MET A 1 0.42 9.52 -18.46
CA MET A 1 -0.60 8.69 -17.80
C MET A 1 0.12 7.92 -16.70
N ARG A 2 -0.34 7.97 -15.44
CA ARG A 2 0.23 7.10 -14.39
C ARG A 2 -0.51 5.78 -14.49
N GLU A 3 0.22 4.70 -14.74
CA GLU A 3 -0.37 3.36 -14.80
C GLU A 3 -0.78 2.96 -13.39
N SER A 4 -2.07 2.76 -13.17
CA SER A 4 -2.61 2.26 -11.91
C SER A 4 -2.61 0.74 -11.97
N ILE A 5 -1.99 0.08 -10.99
CA ILE A 5 -2.00 -1.37 -10.88
C ILE A 5 -3.15 -1.75 -9.97
N GLN A 6 -4.12 -2.48 -10.53
CA GLN A 6 -5.22 -3.06 -9.77
C GLN A 6 -4.88 -4.52 -9.44
N THR A 7 -5.01 -4.89 -8.18
CA THR A 7 -4.84 -6.28 -7.74
C THR A 7 -5.82 -6.58 -6.62
N THR A 8 -6.22 -7.85 -6.50
CA THR A 8 -6.94 -8.36 -5.34
C THR A 8 -5.93 -9.05 -4.44
N VAL A 9 -5.99 -8.76 -3.14
CA VAL A 9 -5.09 -9.35 -2.12
C VAL A 9 -5.92 -10.05 -1.06
N VAL A 10 -5.32 -11.06 -0.42
CA VAL A 10 -5.92 -11.70 0.75
C VAL A 10 -5.53 -10.90 1.99
N CYS A 11 -6.53 -10.53 2.78
CA CYS A 11 -6.30 -9.96 4.10
C CYS A 11 -5.97 -11.10 5.07
N GLN A 12 -4.77 -11.09 5.65
CA GLN A 12 -4.42 -12.00 6.72
C GLN A 12 -5.07 -11.54 8.02
N HIS A 13 -6.15 -12.23 8.36
CA HIS A 13 -6.78 -12.32 9.67
C HIS A 13 -6.88 -11.02 10.50
N PRO A 14 -7.92 -10.20 10.30
CA PRO A 14 -8.19 -9.01 11.14
C PRO A 14 -8.70 -9.34 12.56
N GLY A 15 -8.73 -10.62 12.94
CA GLY A 15 -9.39 -11.13 14.15
C GLY A 15 -8.47 -11.37 15.34
N ASP A 16 -7.19 -10.99 15.26
CA ASP A 16 -6.22 -11.14 16.34
C ASP A 16 -6.39 -10.09 17.45
N GLY A 17 -7.28 -9.11 17.25
CA GLY A 17 -7.60 -8.07 18.21
C GLY A 17 -6.60 -6.92 18.25
N SER A 18 -5.60 -6.87 17.36
CA SER A 18 -4.72 -5.70 17.25
C SER A 18 -5.41 -4.53 16.53
N GLY A 19 -6.42 -4.84 15.71
CA GLY A 19 -7.11 -3.85 14.86
C GLY A 19 -6.36 -3.54 13.57
N ASP A 20 -5.24 -4.23 13.31
CA ASP A 20 -4.46 -4.06 12.09
C ASP A 20 -5.00 -4.94 10.96
N VAL A 21 -4.80 -4.46 9.73
CA VAL A 21 -5.16 -5.17 8.50
C VAL A 21 -3.87 -5.51 7.77
N ILE A 22 -3.48 -6.78 7.80
CA ILE A 22 -2.29 -7.26 7.10
C ILE A 22 -2.71 -7.71 5.69
N ILE A 23 -2.09 -7.13 4.67
CA ILE A 23 -2.31 -7.48 3.28
C ILE A 23 -0.99 -7.89 2.63
N ASP A 24 -0.98 -9.06 1.99
CA ASP A 24 0.18 -9.52 1.25
C ASP A 24 0.16 -8.98 -0.17
N PHE A 25 1.26 -8.32 -0.55
CA PHE A 25 1.49 -7.91 -1.92
C PHE A 25 2.42 -8.87 -2.62
N HIS A 26 2.05 -9.27 -3.85
CA HIS A 26 2.97 -9.96 -4.74
C HIS A 26 4.21 -9.11 -5.01
N LEU A 27 5.38 -9.76 -5.10
CA LEU A 27 6.66 -9.09 -5.32
C LEU A 27 6.65 -8.18 -6.57
N ASP A 28 5.92 -8.59 -7.60
CA ASP A 28 5.75 -7.83 -8.84
C ASP A 28 5.02 -6.49 -8.62
N VAL A 29 4.04 -6.45 -7.70
CA VAL A 29 3.29 -5.24 -7.36
C VAL A 29 4.21 -4.28 -6.60
N ILE A 30 4.94 -4.77 -5.60
CA ILE A 30 5.93 -4.02 -4.83
C ILE A 30 6.98 -3.40 -5.76
N ARG A 31 7.52 -4.19 -6.69
CA ARG A 31 8.52 -3.73 -7.67
C ARG A 31 7.98 -2.65 -8.58
N LYS A 32 6.75 -2.80 -9.09
CA LYS A 32 6.14 -1.81 -9.99
C LYS A 32 5.75 -0.52 -9.26
N MET A 33 5.34 -0.61 -7.99
CA MET A 33 5.12 0.57 -7.14
C MET A 33 6.41 1.25 -6.72
N ASN A 34 7.56 0.58 -6.91
CA ASN A 34 8.89 1.05 -6.55
C ASN A 34 8.99 1.42 -5.06
N VAL A 35 8.47 0.52 -4.22
CA VAL A 35 8.49 0.62 -2.75
C VAL A 35 9.26 -0.54 -2.14
N GLY A 36 9.95 -0.29 -1.04
CA GLY A 36 10.74 -1.26 -0.27
C GLY A 36 10.24 -1.41 1.16
N LEU A 37 10.92 -2.27 1.92
CA LEU A 37 10.68 -2.39 3.36
C LEU A 37 11.08 -1.09 4.06
N GLY A 38 10.19 -0.58 4.91
CA GLY A 38 10.39 0.69 5.62
C GLY A 38 9.86 1.93 4.89
N ASP A 39 9.44 1.80 3.63
CA ASP A 39 8.76 2.89 2.93
C ASP A 39 7.34 3.06 3.46
N SER A 40 6.91 4.32 3.53
CA SER A 40 5.56 4.68 3.93
C SER A 40 4.61 4.74 2.71
N LEU A 41 3.37 4.31 2.93
CA LEU A 41 2.29 4.38 1.96
C LEU A 41 1.12 5.15 2.55
N SER A 42 0.49 6.01 1.74
CA SER A 42 -0.79 6.61 2.07
C SER A 42 -1.90 5.70 1.59
N ILE A 43 -2.92 5.55 2.44
CA ILE A 43 -4.12 4.76 2.16
C ILE A 43 -5.29 5.74 2.02
N GLU A 44 -6.01 5.63 0.91
CA GLU A 44 -7.21 6.43 0.64
C GLU A 44 -8.35 5.51 0.17
N LEU A 45 -9.59 5.87 0.49
CA LEU A 45 -10.76 5.24 -0.09
C LEU A 45 -11.31 6.12 -1.20
N ALA A 46 -11.24 5.67 -2.45
CA ALA A 46 -11.78 6.37 -3.61
C ALA A 46 -12.69 5.44 -4.41
N ASP A 47 -13.92 5.87 -4.67
CA ASP A 47 -14.91 5.10 -5.45
C ASP A 47 -15.13 3.67 -4.95
N GLY A 48 -15.08 3.46 -3.63
CA GLY A 48 -15.23 2.15 -3.00
C GLY A 48 -14.01 1.23 -3.14
N ALA A 49 -12.91 1.72 -3.72
CA ALA A 49 -11.64 1.02 -3.81
C ALA A 49 -10.62 1.62 -2.84
N MET A 50 -9.83 0.74 -2.20
CA MET A 50 -8.66 1.17 -1.43
C MET A 50 -7.52 1.51 -2.39
N VAL A 51 -7.07 2.75 -2.36
CA VAL A 51 -5.98 3.28 -3.19
C VAL A 51 -4.75 3.46 -2.31
N LEU A 52 -3.65 2.85 -2.75
CA LEU A 52 -2.35 2.92 -2.09
C LEU A 52 -1.42 3.82 -2.90
N LYS A 53 -0.80 4.80 -2.25
CA LYS A 53 0.15 5.73 -2.88
C LYS A 53 1.45 5.77 -2.10
N PRO A 54 2.62 5.58 -2.74
CA PRO A 54 3.90 5.80 -2.08
C PRO A 54 4.02 7.22 -1.57
N THR A 55 4.29 7.39 -0.27
CA THR A 55 4.64 8.69 0.29
C THR A 55 6.14 8.86 0.14
N ARG A 56 6.54 9.53 -0.94
CA ARG A 56 7.92 10.00 -1.04
C ARG A 56 8.02 11.23 -0.16
N GLU A 57 8.71 11.12 0.98
CA GLU A 57 9.14 12.29 1.75
C GLU A 57 10.09 13.10 0.85
N ALA A 58 9.52 14.01 0.07
CA ALA A 58 10.28 15.05 -0.62
C ALA A 58 10.59 16.23 0.31
N ASP A 59 10.19 16.17 1.59
CA ASP A 59 10.31 17.27 2.54
C ASP A 59 10.57 16.77 3.98
N ALA A 60 11.54 15.88 4.16
CA ALA A 60 12.29 15.85 5.41
C ALA A 60 13.41 16.89 5.28
N LYS A 61 13.06 18.17 5.47
CA LYS A 61 14.06 19.23 5.58
C LYS A 61 14.94 18.94 6.83
N PRO A 62 16.27 19.11 6.74
CA PRO A 62 17.22 18.80 7.81
C PRO A 62 16.98 19.54 9.13
#